data_AF-A0A1I5ZYC0-F1
#
_entry.id   AF-A0A1I5ZYC0-F1
#
_cell.length_a   1.000
_cell.length_b   1.000
_cell.length_c   1.000
_cell.angle_alpha   90.00
_cell.angle_beta   90.00
_cell.angle_gamma   90.00
#
_symmetry.space_group_name_H-M   'P 1'
#
loop_
_entity.id
_entity.type
_entity.pdbx_description
1 polymer ?
#
loop_
_entity_poly.entity_id
_entity_poly.type
_entity_poly.pdbx_seq_one_letter_code
_entity_poly.pdbx_strand_id
1 'polypeptide(L)' 'MANKGLTVGVKAPEFELPATNNQKIRLSDFSKQPVIITFLRGTW' A
#
# COMPACT_ATOMS: atom_id res chain seq x y z
N MET A 1 -1.35 15.06 12.93
CA MET A 1 -1.24 15.86 11.69
C MET A 1 -2.00 15.10 10.62
N ALA A 2 -3.13 15.65 10.16
CA ALA A 2 -4.10 14.91 9.36
C ALA A 2 -3.74 14.90 7.86
N ASN A 3 -3.74 13.71 7.27
CA ASN A 3 -4.22 13.39 5.92
C ASN A 3 -3.73 14.26 4.75
N LYS A 4 -2.40 14.36 4.55
CA LYS A 4 -1.87 14.76 3.24
C LYS A 4 -1.68 13.49 2.41
N GLY A 5 -2.36 13.37 1.27
CA GLY A 5 -2.19 12.25 0.35
C GLY A 5 -0.73 12.09 -0.10
N LEU A 6 -0.41 10.95 -0.71
CA LEU A 6 0.93 10.69 -1.24
C LEU A 6 1.32 11.78 -2.26
N THR A 7 2.52 12.35 -2.09
CA THR A 7 3.04 13.38 -3.00
C THR A 7 3.79 12.72 -4.15
N VAL A 8 3.52 13.15 -5.39
CA VAL A 8 4.20 12.63 -6.59
C VAL A 8 5.72 12.87 -6.49
N GLY A 9 6.51 11.89 -6.92
CA GLY A 9 7.97 11.94 -6.88
C GLY A 9 8.58 11.62 -5.51
N VAL A 10 7.76 11.53 -4.46
CA VAL A 10 8.21 11.07 -3.13
C VAL A 10 8.06 9.55 -3.05
N LYS A 11 9.08 8.88 -2.48
CA LYS A 11 9.02 7.43 -2.23
C LYS A 11 7.79 7.12 -1.37
N ALA A 12 6.99 6.15 -1.80
CA ALA A 12 5.87 5.66 -1.02
C ALA A 12 6.36 5.10 0.34
N PRO A 13 5.66 5.38 1.46
CA PRO A 13 5.97 4.79 2.75
C PRO A 13 5.86 3.27 2.70
N GLU A 14 6.74 2.57 3.43
CA GLU A 14 6.61 1.12 3.60
C GLU A 14 5.34 0.79 4.40
N PHE A 15 4.67 -0.29 4.02
CA PHE A 15 3.54 -0.85 4.76
C PHE A 15 3.48 -2.37 4.59
N GLU A 16 2.80 -3.02 5.54
CA GLU A 16 2.52 -4.46 5.54
C GLU A 16 1.01 -4.66 5.73
N LEU A 17 0.41 -5.50 4.90
CA LEU A 17 -1.02 -5.83 4.96
C LEU A 17 -1.22 -7.35 4.94
N PRO A 18 -2.26 -7.85 5.62
CA PRO A 18 -2.67 -9.24 5.49
C PRO A 18 -3.32 -9.48 4.12
N ALA A 19 -2.96 -10.59 3.50
CA ALA A 19 -3.62 -11.12 2.33
C ALA A 19 -4.76 -12.08 2.71
N THR A 20 -5.58 -12.45 1.74
CA THR A 20 -6.74 -13.36 1.93
C THR A 20 -6.35 -14.77 2.39
N ASN A 21 -5.09 -15.14 2.23
CA ASN A 21 -4.52 -16.43 2.62
C ASN A 21 -3.73 -16.35 3.95
N ASN A 22 -3.97 -15.32 4.78
CA ASN A 22 -3.24 -15.02 6.02
C ASN A 22 -1.73 -14.77 5.84
N GLN A 23 -1.22 -14.66 4.61
CA GLN A 23 0.15 -14.20 4.40
C GLN A 23 0.24 -12.70 4.65
N LYS A 24 1.41 -12.26 5.11
CA LYS A 24 1.75 -10.85 5.22
C LYS A 24 2.44 -10.43 3.93
N ILE A 25 1.94 -9.37 3.30
CA ILE A 25 2.51 -8.80 2.09
C ILE A 25 3.03 -7.41 2.41
N ARG A 26 4.25 -7.12 1.99
CA ARG A 26 4.90 -5.81 2.12
C ARG A 26 4.95 -5.10 0.78
N LEU A 27 4.95 -3.77 0.82
CA LEU A 27 5.16 -2.98 -0.39
C LEU A 27 6.48 -3.35 -1.10
N SER A 28 7.54 -3.57 -0.31
CA SER A 28 8.86 -3.98 -0.79
C SER A 28 8.88 -5.26 -1.61
N ASP A 29 7.90 -6.15 -1.41
CA ASP A 29 7.82 -7.43 -2.12
C ASP A 29 7.58 -7.24 -3.63
N PHE A 30 7.05 -6.07 -4.01
CA PHE A 30 6.81 -5.66 -5.40
C PHE A 30 7.86 -4.66 -5.92
N SER A 31 9.07 -4.67 -5.35
CA SER A 31 10.14 -3.78 -5.81
C SER A 31 10.48 -4.01 -7.29
N LYS A 32 10.94 -2.94 -7.97
CA LYS A 32 11.37 -2.92 -9.38
C LYS A 32 10.26 -3.14 -10.42
N GLN A 33 9.00 -3.05 -10.02
CA GLN A 33 7.87 -3.02 -10.95
C GLN A 33 6.90 -1.88 -10.59
N PRO A 34 6.12 -1.37 -11.55
CA PRO A 34 5.03 -0.44 -11.25
C PRO A 34 3.96 -1.11 -10.38
N VAL A 35 3.49 -0.42 -9.35
CA VAL A 35 2.48 -0.92 -8.42
C VAL A 35 1.34 0.08 -8.32
N ILE A 36 0.10 -0.40 -8.41
CA ILE A 36 -1.11 0.38 -8.18
C ILE A 36 -1.70 -0.04 -6.83
N ILE A 37 -1.97 0.93 -5.95
CA ILE A 37 -2.60 0.70 -4.66
C ILE A 37 -4.00 1.31 -4.69
N THR A 38 -5.01 0.48 -4.52
CA THR A 38 -6.42 0.91 -4.50
C THR A 38 -6.97 0.77 -3.09
N PHE A 39 -7.39 1.87 -2.49
CA PHE A 39 -8.04 1.89 -1.19
C PHE A 39 -9.55 1.78 -1.37
N LEU A 40 -10.12 0.61 -1.07
CA LEU A 40 -11.56 0.38 -1.11
C LEU A 40 -12.13 0.54 0.30
N ARG A 41 -13.12 1.42 0.46
CA ARG A 41 -13.85 1.54 1.71
C ARG A 41 -14.92 0.46 1.76
N GLY A 42 -14.66 -0.62 2.49
CA GLY A 42 -15.64 -1.69 2.71
C GLY A 42 -16.77 -1.23 3.65
N THR A 43 -18.00 -1.68 3.39
CA THR A 43 -19.16 -1.57 4.30
C THR A 43 -19.58 -2.93 4.83
N TRP A 44 -18.70 -3.93 4.75
CA TRP A 44 -18.94 -5.32 5.13
C TRP A 44 -19.16 -5.48 6.62
#